data_AF-A0A7X8VC81-F1
#
_entry.id   AF-A0A7X8VC81-F1
#
_cell.length_a   1.000
_cell.length_b   1.000
_cell.length_c   1.000
_cell.angle_alpha   90.00
_cell.angle_beta   90.00
_cell.angle_gamma   90.00
#
_symmetry.space_group_name_H-M   'P 1'
#
loop_
_entity.id
_entity.type
_entity.pdbx_description
1 polymer ?
#
loop_
_entity_poly.entity_id
_entity_poly.type
_entity_poly.pdbx_seq_one_letter_code
_entity_poly.pdbx_strand_id
1 'polypeptide(L)'
;MYRPFLFVATFFVLGIATGNFIKSVGIYLFTSFIFLLVSIFSQNKKAKAALLAVAILFFGAFYHNFRLERIPGTIVNFAGEEQTLIGIISDAPTLKKERVTYDVKALYIKDGEG
;
A
#
# COMPACT_ATOMS: atom_id res chain seq x y z
N MET A 1 23.27 3.19 20.29
CA MET A 1 22.05 3.91 19.83
C MET A 1 21.25 3.20 18.72
N TYR A 2 21.72 2.10 18.12
CA TYR A 2 21.02 1.36 17.06
C TYR A 2 19.81 0.50 17.48
N ARG A 3 19.78 0.03 18.75
CA ARG A 3 18.80 -0.97 19.20
C ARG A 3 17.32 -0.55 19.04
N PRO A 4 16.91 0.69 19.38
CA PRO A 4 15.52 1.13 19.18
C PRO A 4 15.15 1.28 17.71
N PHE A 5 16.07 1.76 16.88
CA PHE A 5 15.85 1.88 15.44
C PHE A 5 15.67 0.51 14.78
N LEU A 6 16.54 -0.46 15.11
CA LEU A 6 16.42 -1.82 14.58
C LEU A 6 15.08 -2.46 14.96
N PHE A 7 14.63 -2.26 16.20
CA PHE A 7 13.34 -2.75 16.66
C PHE A 7 12.21 -2.24 15.76
N VAL A 8 12.14 -0.92 15.56
CA VAL A 8 11.12 -0.31 14.69
C VAL A 8 11.25 -0.82 13.25
N ALA A 9 12.46 -0.80 12.68
CA ALA A 9 12.69 -1.21 11.30
C ALA A 9 12.26 -2.67 11.05
N THR A 10 12.58 -3.58 11.97
CA THR A 10 12.27 -5.01 11.83
C THR A 10 10.76 -5.25 11.77
N PHE A 11 10.01 -4.72 12.75
CA PHE A 11 8.56 -4.89 12.80
C PHE A 11 7.84 -4.11 11.70
N PHE A 12 8.37 -2.95 11.30
CA PHE A 12 7.79 -2.15 10.24
C PHE A 12 7.92 -2.83 8.87
N VAL A 13 9.09 -3.38 8.54
CA VAL A 13 9.31 -4.13 7.30
C VAL A 13 8.45 -5.40 7.25
N LEU A 14 8.35 -6.13 8.37
CA LEU A 14 7.42 -7.27 8.49
C LEU A 14 5.97 -6.83 8.28
N GLY A 15 5.58 -5.68 8.85
CA GLY A 15 4.28 -5.08 8.66
C GLY A 15 3.97 -4.79 7.19
N ILE A 16 4.91 -4.16 6.47
CA ILE A 16 4.77 -3.91 5.03
C ILE A 16 4.54 -5.21 4.25
N ALA A 17 5.33 -6.25 4.52
CA ALA A 17 5.16 -7.55 3.87
C ALA A 17 3.79 -8.19 4.13
N THR A 18 3.25 -7.99 5.34
CA THR A 18 1.94 -8.52 5.76
C THR A 18 0.78 -7.69 5.19
N GLY A 19 1.02 -6.43 4.84
CA GLY A 19 0.03 -5.53 4.25
C GLY A 19 -0.57 -6.01 2.93
N ASN A 20 0.08 -6.97 2.25
CA ASN A 20 -0.38 -7.53 0.98
C ASN A 20 -1.63 -8.43 1.10
N PHE A 21 -1.98 -8.90 2.30
CA PHE A 21 -3.04 -9.90 2.47
C PHE A 21 -4.46 -9.31 2.63
N ILE A 22 -4.63 -8.07 3.08
CA ILE A 22 -5.96 -7.47 3.33
C ILE A 22 -5.97 -6.01 2.89
N LYS A 23 -6.78 -5.68 1.87
CA LYS A 23 -6.97 -4.31 1.34
C LYS A 23 -7.89 -3.45 2.20
N SER A 24 -7.65 -3.40 3.50
CA SER A 24 -8.52 -2.66 4.44
C SER A 24 -7.72 -1.67 5.27
N VAL A 25 -7.37 -0.55 4.63
CA VAL A 25 -6.58 0.56 5.18
C VAL A 25 -7.11 1.02 6.55
N GLY A 26 -8.43 1.16 6.69
CA GLY A 26 -9.06 1.66 7.91
C GLY A 26 -8.86 0.73 9.11
N ILE A 27 -8.93 -0.59 8.89
CA ILE A 27 -8.79 -1.59 9.96
C ILE A 27 -7.37 -1.58 10.51
N TYR A 28 -6.35 -1.49 9.64
CA TYR A 28 -4.95 -1.45 10.08
C TYR A 28 -4.60 -0.18 10.84
N LEU A 29 -5.11 0.98 10.42
CA LEU A 29 -4.89 2.22 11.15
C LEU A 29 -5.55 2.19 12.53
N PHE A 30 -6.80 1.74 12.60
CA PHE A 30 -7.57 1.67 13.85
C PHE A 30 -6.93 0.71 14.86
N THR A 31 -6.55 -0.49 14.41
CA THR A 31 -5.87 -1.49 15.25
C THR A 31 -4.51 -0.98 15.73
N SER A 32 -3.70 -0.39 14.85
CA SER A 32 -2.42 0.23 15.23
C SER A 32 -2.60 1.27 16.35
N PHE A 33 -3.63 2.11 16.25
CA PHE A 33 -3.91 3.14 17.24
C PHE A 33 -4.32 2.55 18.60
N ILE A 34 -5.18 1.53 18.61
CA ILE A 34 -5.57 0.81 19.82
C ILE A 34 -4.33 0.24 20.52
N PHE A 35 -3.48 -0.50 19.79
CA PHE A 35 -2.30 -1.12 20.38
C PHE A 35 -1.30 -0.09 20.92
N LEU A 36 -1.18 1.07 20.25
CA LEU A 36 -0.37 2.18 20.75
C LEU A 36 -0.92 2.75 22.06
N LEU A 37 -2.23 3.00 22.15
CA LEU A 37 -2.88 3.47 23.37
C LEU A 37 -2.70 2.48 24.53
N VAL A 38 -3.01 1.20 24.30
CA VAL A 38 -2.85 0.15 25.33
C VAL A 38 -1.39 0.05 25.79
N SER A 39 -0.43 0.26 24.89
CA SER A 39 1.00 0.28 25.23
C SER A 39 1.37 1.43 26.17
N ILE A 40 0.77 2.61 26.00
CA ILE A 40 1.01 3.78 26.86
C ILE A 40 0.51 3.52 28.29
N PHE A 41 -0.67 2.91 28.42
CA PHE A 41 -1.27 2.58 29.72
C PHE A 41 -0.66 1.33 30.39
N SER A 42 0.08 0.51 29.65
CA SER A 42 0.72 -0.69 30.19
C SER A 42 1.91 -0.36 31.08
N GLN A 43 1.82 -0.74 32.36
CA GLN A 43 2.92 -0.60 33.32
C GLN A 43 3.99 -1.69 33.17
N ASN A 44 3.65 -2.82 32.53
CA ASN A 44 4.59 -3.92 32.35
C ASN A 44 5.49 -3.67 31.13
N LYS A 45 6.80 -3.51 31.37
CA LYS A 45 7.79 -3.24 30.33
C LYS A 45 7.80 -4.26 29.18
N LYS A 46 7.57 -5.55 29.47
CA LYS A 46 7.54 -6.61 28.45
C LYS A 46 6.26 -6.52 27.61
N ALA A 47 5.12 -6.34 28.26
CA ALA A 47 3.84 -6.17 27.57
C ALA A 47 3.85 -4.89 26.71
N LYS A 48 4.39 -3.78 27.24
CA LYS A 48 4.56 -2.52 26.52
C LYS A 48 5.38 -2.69 25.24
N ALA A 49 6.50 -3.40 25.30
CA ALA A 49 7.34 -3.67 24.14
C ALA A 49 6.60 -4.54 23.11
N ALA A 50 5.88 -5.58 23.53
CA ALA A 50 5.09 -6.42 22.63
C ALA A 50 3.96 -5.62 21.95
N LEU A 51 3.23 -4.80 22.71
CA LEU A 51 2.16 -3.95 22.17
C LEU A 51 2.70 -2.91 21.19
N LEU A 52 3.88 -2.33 21.45
CA LEU A 52 4.57 -1.45 20.51
C LEU A 52 4.96 -2.19 19.22
N ALA A 53 5.50 -3.41 19.32
CA ALA A 53 5.83 -4.21 18.15
C ALA A 53 4.61 -4.46 17.26
N VAL A 54 3.48 -4.82 17.89
CA VAL A 54 2.21 -5.05 17.20
C VAL A 54 1.68 -3.76 16.54
N ALA A 55 1.73 -2.63 17.25
CA ALA A 55 1.34 -1.34 16.69
C ALA A 55 2.20 -0.97 15.46
N ILE A 56 3.53 -1.13 15.55
CA ILE A 56 4.46 -0.85 14.45
C ILE A 56 4.20 -1.76 13.25
N LEU A 57 3.89 -3.03 13.49
CA LEU A 57 3.56 -4.00 12.44
C LEU A 57 2.30 -3.59 11.69
N PHE A 58 1.21 -3.27 12.41
CA PHE A 58 -0.03 -2.80 11.78
C PHE A 58 0.15 -1.45 11.08
N PHE A 59 0.99 -0.56 11.63
CA PHE A 59 1.34 0.69 10.97
C PHE A 59 2.10 0.45 9.65
N GLY A 60 3.00 -0.52 9.60
CA GLY A 60 3.69 -0.94 8.37
C GLY A 60 2.71 -1.49 7.32
N ALA A 61 1.75 -2.31 7.74
CA ALA A 61 0.69 -2.83 6.87
C ALA A 61 -0.21 -1.71 6.32
N PHE A 62 -0.62 -0.77 7.17
CA PHE A 62 -1.31 0.45 6.76
C PHE A 62 -0.50 1.25 5.75
N TYR A 63 0.79 1.47 6.01
CA TYR A 63 1.67 2.24 5.13
C TYR A 63 1.78 1.61 3.73
N HIS A 64 1.83 0.28 3.65
CA HIS A 64 1.78 -0.44 2.39
C HIS A 64 0.48 -0.16 1.61
N ASN A 65 -0.68 -0.37 2.24
CA ASN A 65 -1.97 -0.17 1.60
C ASN A 65 -2.23 1.31 1.24
N PHE A 66 -1.78 2.25 2.06
CA PHE A 66 -2.00 3.69 1.81
C PHE A 66 -1.08 4.25 0.72
N ARG A 67 0.19 3.83 0.69
CA ARG A 67 1.22 4.45 -0.17
C ARG A 67 1.69 3.56 -1.31
N LEU A 68 1.89 2.26 -1.09
CA LEU A 68 2.45 1.35 -2.09
C LEU A 68 1.38 0.84 -3.06
N GLU A 69 0.18 0.53 -2.59
CA GLU A 69 -0.92 0.13 -3.48
C GLU A 69 -1.44 1.30 -4.32
N ARG A 70 -1.35 2.55 -3.82
CA ARG A 70 -1.70 3.77 -4.56
C ARG A 70 -0.63 4.26 -5.54
N ILE A 71 0.57 3.69 -5.54
CA ILE A 71 1.50 3.91 -6.65
C ILE A 71 1.00 2.98 -7.75
N PRO A 72 0.36 3.49 -8.83
CA PRO A 72 -0.11 2.65 -9.91
C PRO A 72 1.08 1.83 -10.39
N GLY A 73 1.03 0.54 -10.10
CA GLY A 73 2.10 -0.36 -10.46
C GLY A 73 2.28 -0.42 -11.96
N THR A 74 3.41 -0.98 -12.37
CA THR A 74 3.75 -1.28 -13.75
C THR A 74 2.58 -1.97 -14.46
N ILE A 75 2.48 -1.83 -15.79
CA ILE A 75 1.42 -2.39 -16.67
C ILE A 75 1.07 -3.87 -16.36
N VAL A 76 2.00 -4.61 -15.77
CA VAL A 76 1.85 -5.97 -15.23
C VAL A 76 0.66 -6.14 -14.28
N ASN A 77 0.32 -5.14 -13.46
CA ASN A 77 -0.82 -5.20 -12.54
C ASN A 77 -2.18 -5.25 -13.27
N PHE A 78 -2.20 -4.95 -14.56
CA PHE A 78 -3.40 -4.90 -15.39
C PHE A 78 -3.48 -6.06 -16.39
N ALA A 79 -2.56 -7.03 -16.30
CA ALA A 79 -2.49 -8.14 -17.22
C ALA A 79 -3.72 -9.06 -17.06
N GLY A 80 -4.60 -9.06 -18.05
CA GLY A 80 -5.80 -9.91 -18.10
C GLY A 80 -7.12 -9.21 -17.72
N GLU A 81 -7.10 -7.92 -17.40
CA GLU A 81 -8.30 -7.15 -17.06
C GLU A 81 -8.57 -6.00 -18.06
N GLU A 82 -9.84 -5.67 -18.26
CA GLU A 82 -10.23 -4.48 -19.04
C GLU A 82 -10.05 -3.24 -18.16
N GLN A 83 -9.27 -2.27 -18.65
CA GLN A 83 -8.90 -1.07 -17.89
C GLN A 83 -9.19 0.18 -18.69
N THR A 84 -9.71 1.21 -18.02
CA THR A 84 -9.99 2.51 -18.65
C THR A 84 -8.86 3.48 -18.35
N LEU A 85 -8.03 3.76 -19.35
CA LEU A 85 -6.96 4.76 -19.29
C LEU A 85 -7.49 6.13 -19.72
N ILE A 86 -7.29 7.17 -18.91
CA ILE A 86 -7.60 8.55 -19.27
C ILE A 86 -6.28 9.31 -19.44
N GLY A 87 -6.11 9.94 -20.61
CA GLY A 87 -4.90 10.66 -20.94
C GLY A 87 -5.03 11.48 -22.21
N ILE A 88 -3.92 12.11 -22.61
CA ILE A 88 -3.85 12.92 -23.82
C ILE A 88 -3.13 12.11 -24.89
N ILE A 89 -3.76 11.97 -26.06
CA ILE A 89 -3.13 11.35 -27.24
C ILE A 89 -1.95 12.24 -27.65
N SER A 90 -0.75 11.67 -27.61
CA SER A 90 0.49 12.41 -27.85
C SER A 90 0.87 12.45 -29.32
N ASP A 91 0.43 11.46 -30.11
CA ASP A 91 0.73 11.35 -31.53
C ASP A 91 -0.42 10.67 -32.29
N ALA A 92 -0.36 10.72 -33.63
CA ALA A 92 -1.34 10.08 -34.50
C ALA A 92 -1.43 8.57 -34.23
N PRO A 93 -2.63 7.98 -34.30
CA PRO A 93 -2.80 6.54 -34.08
C PRO A 93 -2.11 5.71 -35.15
N THR A 94 -1.45 4.63 -34.73
CA THR A 94 -0.90 3.64 -35.65
C THR A 94 -1.97 2.60 -35.96
N LEU A 95 -2.37 2.52 -37.23
CA LEU A 95 -3.33 1.54 -37.73
C LEU A 95 -2.60 0.27 -38.19
N LYS A 96 -2.94 -0.87 -37.60
CA LYS A 96 -2.64 -2.21 -38.14
C LYS A 96 -3.96 -2.91 -38.49
N LYS A 97 -3.91 -3.90 -39.37
CA LYS A 97 -5.10 -4.62 -39.90
C LYS A 97 -6.15 -5.02 -38.83
N GLU A 98 -5.69 -5.36 -37.63
CA GLU A 98 -6.55 -5.88 -36.55
C GLU A 98 -6.51 -5.03 -35.27
N ARG A 99 -5.71 -3.95 -35.23
CA ARG A 99 -5.57 -3.14 -34.03
C ARG A 99 -5.22 -1.69 -34.34
N VAL A 100 -5.77 -0.79 -33.54
CA VAL A 100 -5.38 0.61 -33.49
C VAL A 100 -4.56 0.82 -32.23
N THR A 101 -3.38 1.43 -32.36
CA THR A 101 -2.52 1.75 -31.21
C THR A 101 -2.42 3.26 -31.08
N TYR A 102 -2.80 3.77 -29.90
CA TYR A 102 -2.65 5.18 -29.54
C TYR A 102 -1.45 5.32 -28.61
N ASP A 103 -0.59 6.31 -28.86
CA ASP A 103 0.38 6.74 -27.87
C ASP A 103 -0.30 7.75 -26.94
N VAL A 104 -0.46 7.38 -25.67
CA VAL A 104 -1.23 8.16 -24.70
C VAL A 104 -0.34 8.53 -23.53
N LYS A 105 -0.21 9.83 -23.28
CA LYS A 105 0.34 10.33 -22.02
C LYS A 105 -0.72 10.17 -20.95
N ALA A 106 -0.63 9.07 -20.21
CA ALA A 106 -1.56 8.72 -19.15
C ALA A 106 -1.58 9.81 -18.06
N LEU A 107 -2.79 10.26 -17.70
CA LEU A 107 -3.01 11.15 -16.56
C LEU A 107 -3.40 10.33 -15.32
N TYR A 108 -4.33 9.39 -15.49
CA TYR A 108 -4.71 8.41 -14.47
C TYR A 108 -5.45 7.22 -15.11
N ILE A 109 -5.51 6.10 -14.38
CA ILE A 109 -6.36 4.95 -14.70
C ILE A 109 -7.64 5.12 -13.87
N LYS A 110 -8.81 5.00 -14.51
CA LYS A 110 -10.08 5.01 -13.78
C LYS A 110 -10.22 3.66 -13.09
N ASP A 111 -9.96 3.62 -11.80
CA ASP A 111 -10.31 2.48 -10.95
C ASP A 111 -11.85 2.36 -10.93
N GLY A 112 -12.37 1.16 -11.17
CA GLY A 112 -13.78 0.91 -11.42
C GLY A 112 -14.71 1.52 -10.36
N GLU A 113 -15.63 2.38 -10.79
CA GLU A 113 -16.86 2.65 -10.05
C GLU A 113 -17.84 1.53 -10.43
N GLY A 114 -17.89 0.49 -9.59
CA GLY A 114 -18.98 -0.48 -9.54
C GLY A 114 -19.97 -0.10 -8.45
#